data_AF-A0A3R9PEH1-F1
#
_entry.id   AF-A0A3R9PEH1-F1
#
_cell.length_a   1.000
_cell.length_b   1.000
_cell.length_c   1.000
_cell.angle_alpha   90.00
_cell.angle_beta   90.00
_cell.angle_gamma   90.00
#
_symmetry.space_group_name_H-M   'P 1'
#
loop_
_entity.id
_entity.type
_entity.pdbx_description
1 polymer ?
#
loop_
_entity_poly.entity_id
_entity_poly.type
_entity_poly.pdbx_seq_one_letter_code
_entity_poly.pdbx_strand_id
1 'polypeptide(L)'
;MPAVIELPEEIYRALESRARALGKDIVDVAIDSMVNLLDPKTRVEVYLKLYEKYLSEAEELYKRKDLSQSGEKYWGAVAALLNAIAEKKGWPHYSHRDYADIVERISEELKEPLGRLFASAERLHANYYHNFLTELNFEAHREDVLELLRKLKAL
;
A
#
# COMPACT_ATOMS: atom_id res chain seq x y z
N MET A 1 -9.76 -13.98 -15.02
CA MET A 1 -10.92 -13.06 -14.98
C MET A 1 -11.04 -12.55 -13.55
N PRO A 2 -11.18 -11.23 -13.29
CA PRO A 2 -11.52 -10.77 -11.96
C PRO A 2 -12.91 -11.32 -11.58
N ALA A 3 -13.07 -11.77 -10.34
CA ALA A 3 -14.35 -12.17 -9.78
C ALA A 3 -14.87 -11.03 -8.88
N VAL A 4 -16.16 -10.74 -8.96
CA VAL A 4 -16.83 -9.88 -7.99
C VAL A 4 -17.32 -10.76 -6.85
N ILE A 5 -16.99 -10.41 -5.62
CA ILE A 5 -17.45 -11.11 -4.42
C ILE A 5 -18.53 -10.23 -3.78
N GLU A 6 -19.76 -10.74 -3.74
CA GLU A 6 -20.83 -10.13 -2.95
C GLU A 6 -20.79 -10.70 -1.53
N LEU A 7 -20.81 -9.80 -0.53
CA LEU A 7 -20.77 -10.17 0.88
C LEU A 7 -22.16 -9.99 1.50
N PRO A 8 -22.61 -10.92 2.37
CA PRO A 8 -23.76 -10.69 3.23
C PRO A 8 -23.56 -9.42 4.07
N GLU A 9 -24.65 -8.70 4.35
CA GLU A 9 -24.61 -7.41 5.03
C GLU A 9 -23.93 -7.48 6.41
N GLU A 10 -24.15 -8.58 7.14
CA GLU A 10 -23.55 -8.81 8.45
C GLU A 10 -22.02 -8.90 8.38
N ILE A 11 -21.49 -9.55 7.34
CA ILE A 11 -20.04 -9.66 7.12
C ILE A 11 -19.47 -8.31 6.70
N TYR A 12 -20.15 -7.61 5.80
CA TYR A 12 -19.73 -6.26 5.38
C TYR A 12 -19.62 -5.32 6.58
N ARG A 13 -20.65 -5.23 7.43
CA ARG A 13 -20.65 -4.36 8.63
C ARG A 13 -19.55 -4.74 9.63
N ALA A 14 -19.24 -6.02 9.78
CA ALA A 14 -18.15 -6.48 10.63
C ALA A 14 -16.78 -6.05 10.10
N LEU A 15 -16.54 -6.23 8.79
CA LEU A 15 -15.31 -5.77 8.14
C LEU A 15 -15.17 -4.25 8.17
N GLU A 16 -16.26 -3.52 7.92
CA GLU A 16 -16.29 -2.06 7.98
C GLU A 16 -15.93 -1.54 9.39
N SER A 17 -16.46 -2.17 10.44
CA SER A 17 -16.12 -1.82 11.82
C SER A 17 -14.66 -2.11 12.16
N ARG A 18 -14.11 -3.22 11.64
CA ARG A 18 -12.70 -3.55 11.78
C ARG A 18 -11.80 -2.56 11.02
N ALA A 19 -12.18 -2.18 9.80
CA ALA A 19 -11.48 -1.20 8.98
C ALA A 19 -11.37 0.15 9.69
N ARG A 20 -12.48 0.64 10.26
CA ARG A 20 -12.49 1.84 11.12
C ARG A 20 -11.54 1.73 12.31
N ALA A 21 -11.57 0.61 13.03
CA ALA A 21 -10.70 0.40 14.19
C ALA A 21 -9.21 0.34 13.84
N LEU A 22 -8.87 -0.13 12.64
CA LEU A 22 -7.50 -0.22 12.14
C LEU A 22 -7.03 1.03 11.38
N GLY A 23 -7.93 1.97 11.10
CA GLY A 23 -7.66 3.12 10.24
C GLY A 23 -7.30 2.73 8.81
N LYS A 24 -7.87 1.63 8.31
CA LYS A 24 -7.65 1.07 6.96
C LYS A 24 -8.89 1.20 6.10
N ASP A 25 -8.72 1.12 4.78
CA ASP A 25 -9.84 0.92 3.86
C ASP A 25 -10.43 -0.50 4.02
N ILE A 26 -11.74 -0.65 3.77
CA ILE A 26 -12.41 -1.95 3.88
C ILE A 26 -11.87 -2.97 2.87
N VAL A 27 -11.49 -2.52 1.68
CA VAL A 27 -10.90 -3.36 0.63
C VAL A 27 -9.56 -3.92 1.12
N ASP A 28 -8.73 -3.11 1.76
CA ASP A 28 -7.46 -3.57 2.33
C ASP A 28 -7.69 -4.61 3.42
N VAL A 29 -8.64 -4.39 4.33
CA VAL A 29 -8.98 -5.38 5.37
C VAL A 29 -9.50 -6.68 4.76
N ALA A 30 -10.29 -6.62 3.69
CA ALA A 30 -10.77 -7.81 3.00
C ALA A 30 -9.62 -8.57 2.33
N ILE A 31 -8.73 -7.86 1.62
CA ILE A 31 -7.53 -8.45 1.00
C ILE A 31 -6.65 -9.10 2.07
N ASP A 32 -6.32 -8.38 3.15
CA ASP A 32 -5.50 -8.91 4.25
C ASP A 32 -6.14 -10.17 4.84
N SER A 33 -7.46 -10.17 5.05
CA SER A 33 -8.18 -11.33 5.58
C SER A 33 -8.11 -12.54 4.65
N MET A 34 -8.21 -12.34 3.33
CA MET A 34 -8.09 -13.41 2.34
C MET A 34 -6.65 -13.91 2.19
N VAL A 35 -5.67 -13.00 2.16
CA VAL A 35 -4.25 -13.37 2.04
C VAL A 35 -3.79 -14.16 3.27
N ASN A 36 -4.33 -13.87 4.45
CA ASN A 36 -4.06 -14.63 5.68
C ASN A 36 -4.56 -16.09 5.67
N LEU A 37 -5.36 -16.49 4.67
CA LEU A 37 -5.73 -17.90 4.46
C LEU A 37 -4.63 -18.71 3.75
N LEU A 38 -3.63 -18.04 3.20
CA LEU A 38 -2.57 -18.66 2.41
C LEU A 38 -1.35 -18.97 3.29
N ASP A 39 -0.53 -19.95 2.86
CA ASP A 39 0.74 -20.21 3.53
C ASP A 39 1.72 -19.02 3.33
N PRO A 40 2.66 -18.80 4.27
CA PRO A 40 3.58 -17.66 4.24
C PRO A 40 4.30 -17.44 2.91
N LYS A 41 4.73 -18.52 2.24
CA LYS A 41 5.45 -18.42 0.97
C LYS A 41 4.52 -17.89 -0.12
N THR A 42 3.32 -18.45 -0.21
CA THR A 42 2.29 -17.97 -1.15
C THR A 42 1.90 -16.52 -0.86
N ARG A 43 1.83 -16.09 0.41
CA ARG A 43 1.54 -14.68 0.77
C ARG A 43 2.56 -13.73 0.17
N VAL A 44 3.86 -14.00 0.33
CA VAL A 44 4.94 -13.19 -0.27
C VAL A 44 4.78 -13.11 -1.79
N GLU A 45 4.54 -14.22 -2.47
CA GLU A 45 4.34 -14.23 -3.93
C GLU A 45 3.12 -13.40 -4.37
N VAL A 46 2.03 -13.46 -3.61
CA VAL A 46 0.83 -12.63 -3.86
C VAL A 46 1.12 -11.16 -3.67
N TYR A 47 1.77 -10.78 -2.57
CA TYR A 47 2.13 -9.38 -2.31
C TYR A 47 3.04 -8.79 -3.40
N LEU A 48 4.03 -9.56 -3.89
CA LEU A 48 4.88 -9.12 -5.00
C LEU A 48 4.08 -8.90 -6.30
N LYS A 49 3.14 -9.79 -6.62
CA LYS A 49 2.25 -9.62 -7.79
C LYS A 49 1.30 -8.43 -7.62
N LEU A 50 0.80 -8.18 -6.42
CA LEU A 50 -0.03 -7.02 -6.11
C LEU A 50 0.77 -5.72 -6.28
N TYR A 51 2.01 -5.68 -5.78
CA TYR A 51 2.92 -4.57 -6.01
C TYR A 51 3.07 -4.26 -7.52
N GLU A 52 3.39 -5.27 -8.34
CA GLU A 52 3.58 -5.08 -9.79
C GLU A 52 2.31 -4.56 -10.47
N LYS A 53 1.17 -5.14 -10.10
CA LYS A 53 -0.14 -4.73 -10.60
C LYS A 53 -0.45 -3.28 -10.23
N TYR A 54 -0.34 -2.93 -8.95
CA TYR A 54 -0.70 -1.60 -8.47
C TYR A 54 0.24 -0.53 -9.01
N LEU A 55 1.54 -0.80 -9.10
CA LEU A 55 2.47 0.13 -9.74
C LEU A 55 2.11 0.36 -11.22
N SER A 56 1.79 -0.70 -11.96
CA SER A 56 1.37 -0.56 -13.36
C SER A 56 0.06 0.21 -13.50
N GLU A 57 -0.92 -0.01 -12.60
CA GLU A 57 -2.19 0.71 -12.59
C GLU A 57 -1.98 2.19 -12.21
N ALA A 58 -1.13 2.48 -11.23
CA ALA A 58 -0.80 3.83 -10.78
C ALA A 58 -0.22 4.66 -11.94
N GLU A 59 0.73 4.10 -12.68
CA GLU A 59 1.38 4.74 -13.83
C GLU A 59 0.39 4.98 -14.98
N GLU A 60 -0.53 4.04 -15.24
CA GLU A 60 -1.55 4.20 -16.29
C GLU A 60 -2.58 5.28 -15.93
N LEU A 61 -3.02 5.32 -14.67
CA LEU A 61 -3.91 6.37 -14.17
C LEU A 61 -3.25 7.74 -14.19
N TYR A 62 -1.98 7.80 -13.81
CA TYR A 62 -1.18 9.02 -13.88
C TYR A 62 -1.11 9.58 -15.31
N LYS A 63 -0.83 8.74 -16.32
CA LYS A 63 -0.82 9.15 -17.74
C LYS A 63 -2.16 9.70 -18.21
N ARG A 64 -3.26 9.21 -17.65
CA ARG A 64 -4.64 9.66 -17.92
C ARG A 64 -5.06 10.87 -17.08
N LYS A 65 -4.17 11.42 -16.25
CA LYS A 65 -4.42 12.53 -15.33
C LYS A 65 -5.46 12.23 -14.25
N ASP A 66 -5.73 10.95 -13.99
CA ASP A 66 -6.53 10.53 -12.83
C ASP A 66 -5.62 10.43 -11.60
N LEU A 67 -5.21 11.61 -11.10
CA LEU A 67 -4.19 11.71 -10.06
C LEU A 67 -4.67 11.15 -8.73
N SER A 68 -5.94 11.35 -8.37
CA SER A 68 -6.51 10.83 -7.12
C SER A 68 -6.40 9.31 -7.06
N GLN A 69 -6.88 8.62 -8.09
CA GLN A 69 -6.81 7.15 -8.17
C GLN A 69 -5.37 6.65 -8.36
N SER A 70 -4.53 7.39 -9.09
CA SER A 70 -3.11 7.07 -9.24
C SER A 70 -2.40 7.07 -7.88
N GLY A 71 -2.65 8.09 -7.05
CA GLY A 71 -2.10 8.21 -5.70
C GLY A 71 -2.46 7.02 -4.81
N GLU A 72 -3.71 6.57 -4.88
CA GLU A 72 -4.18 5.38 -4.15
C GLU A 72 -3.45 4.10 -4.61
N LYS A 73 -3.23 3.95 -5.92
CA LYS A 73 -2.48 2.80 -6.45
C LYS A 73 -1.00 2.84 -6.09
N TYR A 74 -0.38 4.01 -6.01
CA TYR A 74 0.97 4.13 -5.47
C TYR A 74 1.06 3.71 -4.01
N TRP A 75 0.11 4.13 -3.18
CA TRP A 75 0.00 3.66 -1.79
C TRP A 75 -0.13 2.14 -1.71
N GLY A 76 -1.06 1.56 -2.48
CA GLY A 76 -1.23 0.10 -2.54
C GLY A 76 0.04 -0.64 -2.97
N ALA A 77 0.82 -0.08 -3.91
CA ALA A 77 2.09 -0.67 -4.32
C ALA A 77 3.13 -0.66 -3.19
N VAL A 78 3.23 0.45 -2.44
CA VAL A 78 4.14 0.56 -1.27
C VAL A 78 3.71 -0.42 -0.18
N ALA A 79 2.42 -0.42 0.19
CA ALA A 79 1.87 -1.29 1.21
C ALA A 79 2.08 -2.78 0.88
N ALA A 80 1.84 -3.18 -0.37
CA ALA A 80 2.07 -4.56 -0.81
C ALA A 80 3.55 -4.96 -0.69
N LEU A 81 4.48 -4.07 -1.04
CA LEU A 81 5.91 -4.37 -0.93
C LEU A 81 6.37 -4.44 0.53
N LEU A 82 5.87 -3.54 1.39
CA LEU A 82 6.11 -3.58 2.83
C LEU A 82 5.55 -4.86 3.46
N ASN A 83 4.35 -5.29 3.06
CA ASN A 83 3.78 -6.57 3.48
C ASN A 83 4.70 -7.75 3.10
N ALA A 84 5.22 -7.77 1.87
CA ALA A 84 6.15 -8.83 1.43
C ALA A 84 7.45 -8.85 2.25
N ILE A 85 8.03 -7.68 2.54
CA ILE A 85 9.25 -7.56 3.35
C ILE A 85 8.99 -7.98 4.80
N ALA A 86 7.89 -7.51 5.39
CA ALA A 86 7.52 -7.85 6.76
C ALA A 86 7.23 -9.34 6.91
N GLU A 87 6.53 -9.95 5.96
CA GLU A 87 6.28 -11.39 5.92
C GLU A 87 7.59 -12.19 5.88
N LYS A 88 8.55 -11.81 5.00
CA LYS A 88 9.88 -12.44 4.94
C LYS A 88 10.67 -12.29 6.25
N LYS A 89 10.53 -11.15 6.94
CA LYS A 89 11.26 -10.83 8.17
C LYS A 89 10.53 -11.23 9.45
N GLY A 90 9.31 -11.76 9.35
CA GLY A 90 8.46 -12.10 10.51
C GLY A 90 8.01 -10.87 11.32
N TRP A 91 7.81 -9.72 10.67
CA TRP A 91 7.39 -8.47 11.32
C TRP A 91 5.87 -8.26 11.23
N PRO A 92 5.27 -7.55 12.21
CA PRO A 92 3.88 -7.08 12.10
C PRO A 92 3.69 -6.16 10.87
N HIS A 93 2.54 -6.27 10.20
CA HIS A 93 2.21 -5.51 8.99
C HIS A 93 0.69 -5.34 8.80
N TYR A 94 -0.05 -5.18 9.90
CA TYR A 94 -1.52 -5.26 9.91
C TYR A 94 -2.21 -3.89 9.89
N SER A 95 -1.46 -2.80 10.02
CA SER A 95 -1.97 -1.43 10.13
C SER A 95 -1.04 -0.42 9.45
N HIS A 96 -1.52 0.80 9.23
CA HIS A 96 -0.67 1.90 8.75
C HIS A 96 0.51 2.18 9.70
N ARG A 97 0.27 2.02 11.01
CA ARG A 97 1.33 2.15 12.02
C ARG A 97 2.44 1.13 11.81
N ASP A 98 2.08 -0.11 11.52
CA ASP A 98 3.07 -1.16 11.26
C ASP A 98 3.93 -0.81 10.03
N TYR A 99 3.36 -0.17 9.00
CA TYR A 99 4.12 0.29 7.83
C TYR A 99 5.15 1.35 8.20
N ALA A 100 4.79 2.32 9.03
CA ALA A 100 5.74 3.29 9.55
C ALA A 100 6.87 2.60 10.35
N ASP A 101 6.53 1.65 11.24
CA ASP A 101 7.51 0.90 12.01
C ASP A 101 8.46 0.05 11.12
N ILE A 102 7.94 -0.56 10.05
CA ILE A 102 8.76 -1.29 9.06
C ILE A 102 9.72 -0.33 8.36
N VAL A 103 9.25 0.84 7.94
CA VAL A 103 10.09 1.86 7.26
C VAL A 103 11.19 2.38 8.18
N GLU A 104 10.91 2.62 9.46
CA GLU A 104 11.93 3.01 10.44
C GLU A 104 13.00 1.93 10.59
N ARG A 105 12.61 0.66 10.74
CA ARG A 105 13.56 -0.46 10.81
C ARG A 105 14.44 -0.58 9.57
N ILE A 106 13.84 -0.48 8.38
CA ILE A 106 14.59 -0.53 7.12
C ILE A 106 15.53 0.68 7.01
N SER A 107 15.10 1.86 7.46
CA SER A 107 15.94 3.07 7.48
C SER A 107 17.18 2.86 8.35
N GLU A 108 17.02 2.25 9.52
CA GLU A 108 18.14 1.89 10.40
C GLU A 108 19.06 0.82 9.81
N GLU A 109 18.50 -0.17 9.10
CA GLU A 109 19.27 -1.22 8.42
C GLU A 109 20.12 -0.64 7.28
N LEU A 110 19.55 0.25 6.46
CA LEU A 110 20.21 0.83 5.29
C LEU A 110 21.04 2.09 5.62
N LYS A 111 20.93 2.62 6.84
CA LYS A 111 21.50 3.92 7.25
C LYS A 111 21.08 5.06 6.32
N GLU A 112 19.81 5.02 5.89
CA GLU A 112 19.20 6.01 5.01
C GLU A 112 17.82 6.39 5.56
N PRO A 113 17.47 7.69 5.69
CA PRO A 113 16.21 8.11 6.27
C PRO A 113 15.04 7.94 5.27
N LEU A 114 14.51 6.73 5.14
CA LEU A 114 13.43 6.43 4.18
C LEU A 114 12.08 7.02 4.58
N GLY A 115 11.89 7.37 5.86
CA GLY A 115 10.67 8.00 6.37
C GLY A 115 10.23 9.23 5.58
N ARG A 116 11.18 10.02 5.03
CA ARG A 116 10.86 11.18 4.18
C ARG A 116 10.18 10.79 2.85
N LEU A 117 10.57 9.66 2.27
CA LEU A 117 9.98 9.15 1.03
C LEU A 117 8.63 8.48 1.32
N PHE A 118 8.53 7.79 2.46
CA PHE A 118 7.27 7.20 2.91
C PHE A 118 6.20 8.26 3.20
N ALA A 119 6.60 9.41 3.77
CA ALA A 119 5.69 10.54 3.95
C ALA A 119 5.07 11.03 2.62
N SER A 120 5.80 10.94 1.50
CA SER A 120 5.24 11.22 0.16
C SER A 120 4.19 10.18 -0.25
N ALA A 121 4.37 8.89 0.08
CA ALA A 121 3.35 7.86 -0.13
C ALA A 121 2.07 8.13 0.67
N GLU A 122 2.21 8.48 1.96
CA GLU A 122 1.08 8.86 2.82
C GLU A 122 0.37 10.11 2.30
N ARG A 123 1.12 11.07 1.76
CA ARG A 123 0.56 12.29 1.18
C ARG A 123 -0.26 12.00 -0.09
N LEU A 124 0.20 11.08 -0.95
CA LEU A 124 -0.56 10.61 -2.11
C LEU A 124 -1.82 9.87 -1.69
N HIS A 125 -1.74 9.01 -0.67
CA HIS A 125 -2.91 8.34 -0.10
C HIS A 125 -3.94 9.33 0.46
N ALA A 126 -3.50 10.34 1.21
CA ALA A 126 -4.41 11.37 1.70
C ALA A 126 -5.05 12.19 0.56
N ASN A 127 -4.33 12.37 -0.56
CA ASN A 127 -4.87 13.05 -1.74
C ASN A 127 -6.02 12.28 -2.39
N TYR A 128 -6.07 10.95 -2.26
CA TYR A 128 -7.18 10.15 -2.79
C TYR A 128 -8.55 10.62 -2.24
N TYR A 129 -8.62 10.88 -0.93
CA TYR A 129 -9.86 11.28 -0.25
C TYR A 129 -10.20 12.77 -0.39
N HIS A 130 -9.20 13.61 -0.63
CA HIS A 130 -9.34 15.06 -0.46
C HIS A 130 -9.00 15.87 -1.72
N ASN A 131 -8.37 15.25 -2.73
CA ASN A 131 -8.01 15.81 -4.02
C ASN A 131 -7.41 17.24 -3.94
N PHE A 132 -6.42 17.44 -3.07
CA PHE A 132 -5.82 18.75 -2.76
C PHE A 132 -4.49 19.03 -3.48
N LEU A 133 -3.87 18.03 -4.11
CA LEU A 133 -2.58 18.20 -4.79
C LEU A 133 -2.77 18.81 -6.19
N THR A 134 -1.93 19.79 -6.51
CA THR A 134 -1.72 20.22 -7.91
C THR A 134 -0.88 19.18 -8.64
N GLU A 135 -0.93 19.16 -9.98
CA GLU A 135 -0.12 18.23 -10.78
C GLU A 135 1.39 18.35 -10.45
N LEU A 136 1.89 19.57 -10.24
CA LEU A 136 3.27 19.83 -9.88
C LEU A 136 3.67 19.15 -8.56
N ASN A 137 2.85 19.28 -7.52
CA ASN A 137 3.16 18.67 -6.23
C ASN A 137 2.89 17.16 -6.23
N PHE A 138 1.91 16.70 -7.02
CA PHE A 138 1.70 15.28 -7.23
C PHE A 138 2.93 14.62 -7.85
N GLU A 139 3.55 15.25 -8.87
CA GLU A 139 4.74 14.70 -9.51
C GLU A 139 5.91 14.55 -8.53
N ALA A 140 6.16 15.58 -7.70
CA ALA A 140 7.23 15.51 -6.70
C ALA A 140 7.03 14.33 -5.73
N HIS A 141 5.80 14.13 -5.23
CA HIS A 141 5.50 12.99 -4.36
C HIS A 141 5.57 11.65 -5.10
N ARG A 142 5.17 11.59 -6.38
CA ARG A 142 5.30 10.41 -7.23
C ARG A 142 6.78 10.01 -7.40
N GLU A 143 7.67 10.96 -7.70
CA GLU A 143 9.10 10.71 -7.83
C GLU A 143 9.69 10.10 -6.54
N ASP A 144 9.33 10.66 -5.38
CA ASP A 144 9.75 10.13 -4.07
C ASP A 144 9.24 8.70 -3.83
N VAL A 145 7.98 8.41 -4.19
CA VAL A 145 7.39 7.07 -4.04
C VAL A 145 8.07 6.07 -4.97
N LEU A 146 8.38 6.45 -6.21
CA LEU A 146 9.10 5.57 -7.14
C LEU A 146 10.50 5.25 -6.61
N GLU A 147 11.19 6.23 -6.03
CA GLU A 147 12.48 6.00 -5.37
C GLU A 147 12.35 5.09 -4.15
N LEU A 148 11.31 5.27 -3.32
CA LEU A 148 11.02 4.37 -2.20
C LEU A 148 10.81 2.93 -2.67
N LEU A 149 9.93 2.73 -3.66
CA LEU A 149 9.64 1.41 -4.23
C LEU A 149 10.89 0.74 -4.79
N ARG A 150 11.75 1.50 -5.47
CA ARG A 150 13.03 1.00 -5.99
C ARG A 150 13.93 0.48 -4.87
N LYS A 151 14.04 1.22 -3.76
CA LYS A 151 14.84 0.82 -2.59
C LYS A 151 14.26 -0.40 -1.89
N LEU A 152 12.95 -0.38 -1.61
CA LEU A 152 12.27 -1.50 -0.94
C LEU A 152 12.35 -2.78 -1.79
N LYS A 153 12.25 -2.68 -3.12
CA LYS A 153 12.32 -3.84 -4.02
C LYS A 153 13.68 -4.54 -4.00
N ALA A 154 14.73 -3.85 -3.57
CA ALA A 154 16.07 -4.41 -3.45
C ALA A 154 16.27 -5.29 -2.19
N LEU A 155 15.24 -5.43 -1.33
CA LEU A 155 15.24 -6.20 -0.07
C LEU A 155 14.55 -7.58 -0.21
#